data_AF-A0A7S7LCV6-F1
#
_entry.id   AF-A0A7S7LCV6-F1
#
_cell.length_a   1.000
_cell.length_b   1.000
_cell.length_c   1.000
_cell.angle_alpha   90.00
_cell.angle_beta   90.00
_cell.angle_gamma   90.00
#
_symmetry.space_group_name_H-M   'P 1'
#
loop_
_entity.id
_entity.type
_entity.pdbx_description
1 polymer ?
#
loop_
_entity_poly.entity_id
_entity_poly.type
_entity_poly.pdbx_seq_one_letter_code
_entity_poly.pdbx_strand_id
1 'polypeptide(L)' 'MPLIVYLIVNLIAVSIPASEGYDSFGWKLLVGQIYAIPVLIVAVLVSLKLQSQK' A
#
# COMPACT_ATOMS: atom_id res chain seq x y z
N MET A 1 0.89 -1.89 13.35
CA MET A 1 -0.31 -1.62 12.52
C MET A 1 0.00 -1.75 11.02
N PRO A 2 0.48 -2.89 10.50
CA PRO A 2 0.94 -2.96 9.10
C PRO A 2 -0.19 -2.87 8.07
N LEU A 3 -1.35 -3.45 8.37
CA LEU A 3 -2.53 -3.44 7.49
C LEU A 3 -3.10 -2.03 7.26
N ILE A 4 -3.06 -1.16 8.28
CA ILE A 4 -3.51 0.23 8.14
C ILE A 4 -2.61 0.98 7.15
N VAL A 5 -1.29 0.79 7.24
CA VAL A 5 -0.33 1.40 6.30
C VAL A 5 -0.60 0.92 4.87
N TYR A 6 -0.84 -0.39 4.69
CA TYR A 6 -1.21 -0.95 3.38
C TYR A 6 -2.50 -0.34 2.82
N LEU A 7 -3.54 -0.16 3.64
CA LEU A 7 -4.81 0.43 3.22
C LEU A 7 -4.65 1.90 2.83
N ILE A 8 -3.82 2.66 3.56
CA ILE A 8 -3.52 4.06 3.24
C ILE A 8 -2.84 4.17 1.87
N VAL A 9 -1.85 3.33 1.58
CA VAL A 9 -1.16 3.36 0.27
C VAL A 9 -2.13 3.10 -0.88
N ASN A 10 -3.02 2.12 -0.73
CA ASN A 10 -4.05 1.85 -1.75
C ASN A 10 -5.05 3.00 -1.89
N LEU A 11 -5.46 3.63 -0.79
CA LEU A 11 -6.35 4.78 -0.81
C LEU A 11 -5.72 5.96 -1.56
N ILE A 12 -4.43 6.21 -1.34
CA ILE A 12 -3.68 7.23 -2.07
C ILE A 12 -3.63 6.90 -3.56
N ALA A 13 -3.31 5.64 -3.91
CA ALA A 13 -3.21 5.19 -5.30
C ALA A 13 -4.51 5.39 -6.10
N VAL A 14 -5.68 5.12 -5.50
CA VAL A 14 -6.97 5.31 -6.17
C VAL A 14 -7.42 6.77 -6.24
N SER A 15 -6.96 7.61 -5.30
CA SER A 15 -7.33 9.02 -5.21
C SER A 15 -6.62 9.90 -6.24
N ILE A 16 -5.49 9.45 -6.79
CA ILE A 16 -4.73 10.19 -7.80
C ILE A 16 -5.32 9.92 -9.19
N PRO A 17 -5.55 10.96 -10.03
CA PRO A 17 -5.98 10.76 -11.41
C PRO A 17 -4.87 10.08 -12.23
N ALA A 18 -5.26 9.15 -13.10
CA ALA A 18 -4.37 8.48 -14.03
C ALA A 18 -4.66 8.93 -15.47
N SER A 19 -3.78 8.55 -16.39
CA SER A 19 -3.98 8.78 -17.82
C SER A 19 -5.26 8.14 -18.36
N GLU A 20 -5.79 8.67 -19.46
CA GLU A 20 -6.96 8.12 -20.16
C GLU A 20 -6.79 6.63 -20.46
N GLY A 21 -7.87 5.85 -20.28
CA GLY A 21 -7.85 4.39 -20.38
C GLY A 21 -7.35 3.66 -19.14
N TYR A 22 -6.67 4.36 -18.22
CA TYR A 22 -6.11 3.80 -16.99
C TYR A 22 -6.75 4.38 -15.72
N ASP A 23 -7.60 5.40 -15.84
CA ASP A 23 -8.30 6.04 -14.73
C ASP A 23 -9.49 5.23 -14.18
N SER A 24 -9.40 3.89 -14.21
CA SER A 24 -10.40 3.00 -13.60
C SER A 24 -9.97 2.57 -12.21
N PHE A 25 -10.93 2.40 -11.31
CA PHE A 25 -10.66 1.99 -9.92
C PHE A 25 -9.88 0.67 -9.84
N GLY A 26 -10.25 -0.31 -10.67
CA GLY A 26 -9.57 -1.62 -10.73
C GLY A 26 -8.12 -1.52 -11.20
N TRP A 27 -7.84 -0.74 -12.24
CA TRP A 27 -6.47 -0.52 -12.72
C TRP A 27 -5.60 0.18 -11.67
N LYS A 28 -6.12 1.24 -11.05
CA LYS A 28 -5.41 1.96 -9.99
C LYS A 28 -5.11 1.09 -8.78
N LEU A 29 -6.04 0.22 -8.39
CA LEU A 29 -5.79 -0.74 -7.31
C LEU A 29 -4.69 -1.74 -7.68
N LEU A 30 -4.71 -2.27 -8.91
CA LEU A 30 -3.69 -3.18 -9.42
C LEU A 30 -2.29 -2.55 -9.39
N VAL A 31 -2.16 -1.32 -9.89
CA VAL A 31 -0.90 -0.56 -9.82
C VAL A 31 -0.54 -0.20 -8.39
N GLY A 32 -1.54 0.16 -7.57
CA GLY A 32 -1.37 0.42 -6.14
C GLY A 32 -0.74 -0.75 -5.39
N GLN A 33 -1.03 -1.99 -5.78
CA GLN A 33 -0.40 -3.18 -5.19
C GLN A 33 1.13 -3.18 -5.33
N ILE A 34 1.66 -2.67 -6.44
CA ILE A 34 3.12 -2.62 -6.70
C ILE A 34 3.84 -1.82 -5.60
N TYR A 35 3.17 -0.83 -5.01
CA TYR A 35 3.70 -0.03 -3.91
C TYR A 35 3.23 -0.54 -2.54
N ALA A 36 1.97 -0.98 -2.44
CA ALA A 36 1.38 -1.38 -1.17
C ALA A 36 1.99 -2.67 -0.60
N ILE A 37 2.32 -3.66 -1.45
CA ILE A 37 2.92 -4.92 -1.01
C ILE A 37 4.34 -4.71 -0.44
N PRO A 38 5.28 -4.01 -1.12
CA PRO A 38 6.57 -3.70 -0.54
C PRO A 38 6.48 -2.93 0.78
N VAL A 39 5.59 -1.93 0.85
CA VAL A 39 5.38 -1.15 2.08
C VAL A 39 4.83 -2.03 3.21
N LEU A 40 3.91 -2.96 2.91
CA LEU A 40 3.40 -3.91 3.89
C LEU A 40 4.51 -4.81 4.44
N ILE A 41 5.37 -5.35 3.58
CA ILE A 41 6.52 -6.19 3.99
C ILE A 41 7.43 -5.41 4.94
N VAL A 42 7.81 -4.18 4.58
CA VAL A 42 8.64 -3.32 5.43
C VAL A 42 7.95 -3.04 6.77
N ALA A 43 6.67 -2.68 6.76
CA ALA A 43 5.91 -2.39 7.97
C ALA A 43 5.78 -3.61 8.90
N VAL A 44 5.66 -4.82 8.34
CA VAL A 44 5.68 -6.08 9.09
C VAL A 44 7.05 -6.30 9.73
N LEU A 45 8.13 -6.20 8.96
CA LEU A 45 9.49 -6.40 9.48
C LEU A 45 9.83 -5.43 10.62
N VAL A 46 9.48 -4.15 10.46
CA VAL A 46 9.66 -3.13 11.50
C VAL A 46 8.82 -3.46 12.74
N SER A 47 7.56 -3.86 12.56
CA SER A 47 6.68 -4.22 13.68
C SER A 47 7.21 -5.43 14.45
N LEU A 48 7.68 -6.47 13.74
CA LEU A 48 8.29 -7.65 14.35
C LEU A 48 9.56 -7.30 15.11
N LYS A 49 10.42 -6.44 14.54
CA LYS A 49 11.63 -5.98 15.22
C LYS A 49 11.29 -5.20 16.50
N LEU A 50 10.31 -4.30 16.44
CA LEU A 50 9.87 -3.53 17.61
C LEU A 50 9.30 -4.43 18.71
N GLN A 51 8.52 -5.44 18.35
CA GLN A 51 7.99 -6.42 19.31
C GLN A 51 9.11 -7.24 19.94
N SER A 52 10.14 -7.63 19.18
CA SER A 52 11.31 -8.36 19.69
C SER A 52 12.23 -7.53 20.61
N GLN A 53 12.04 -6.21 20.69
CA GLN A 53 12.81 -5.33 21.59
C GLN A 53 12.04 -4.99 22.88
N LYS A 54 10.78 -5.41 23.00
CA LYS A 54 10.00 -5.36 24.24
C LYS A 54 10.16 -6.66 25.01
#